data_AF-A0A662V529-F1
#
_entry.id   AF-A0A662V529-F1
#
_cell.length_a   1.000
_cell.length_b   1.000
_cell.length_c   1.000
_cell.angle_alpha   90.00
_cell.angle_beta   90.00
_cell.angle_gamma   90.00
#
_symmetry.space_group_name_H-M   'P 1'
#
loop_
_entity.id
_entity.type
_entity.pdbx_description
1 polymer ?
#
loop_
_entity_poly.entity_id
_entity_poly.type
_entity_poly.pdbx_seq_one_letter_code
_entity_poly.pdbx_strand_id
1 'polypeptide(L)' 'MCCIDLATIDGDFPSPLMPVILGHEVAGEVYAVGSGVKDLRIGDRVVLS' A
#
# COMPACT_ATOMS: atom_id res chain seq x y z
N MET A 1 3.45 -7.26 7.75
CA MET A 1 3.54 -6.39 8.93
C MET A 1 4.99 -6.31 9.32
N CYS A 2 5.56 -5.12 9.27
CA CYS A 2 6.97 -4.87 9.52
C CYS A 2 7.18 -3.96 10.74
N CYS A 3 8.44 -3.60 11.01
CA CYS A 3 8.77 -2.69 12.11
C CYS A 3 8.22 -1.27 11.92
N ILE A 4 8.08 -0.78 10.69
CA ILE A 4 7.54 0.57 10.42
C ILE A 4 6.03 0.61 10.64
N ASP A 5 5.30 -0.47 10.33
CA ASP A 5 3.86 -0.56 10.65
C ASP A 5 3.66 -0.45 12.17
N LEU A 6 4.47 -1.17 12.96
CA LEU A 6 4.40 -1.13 14.44
C LEU A 6 4.80 0.24 14.99
N ALA A 7 5.92 0.80 14.55
CA ALA A 7 6.35 2.14 14.96
C ALA A 7 5.31 3.23 14.62
N THR A 8 4.53 3.04 13.54
CA THR A 8 3.40 3.93 13.22
C THR A 8 2.24 3.79 14.21
N ILE A 9 1.95 2.56 14.64
CA ILE A 9 0.92 2.29 15.69
C ILE A 9 1.36 2.87 17.03
N ASP A 10 2.64 2.72 17.37
CA ASP A 10 3.23 3.13 18.66
C ASP A 10 3.45 4.66 18.74
N GLY A 11 3.32 5.38 17.62
CA GLY A 11 3.42 6.84 17.57
C GLY A 11 4.86 7.35 17.51
N ASP A 12 5.80 6.52 17.08
CA ASP A 12 7.23 6.86 17.00
C ASP A 12 7.55 7.85 15.86
N PHE A 13 6.62 8.06 14.93
CA PHE A 13 6.73 9.03 13.84
C PHE A 13 5.94 10.31 14.13
N PRO A 14 6.42 11.50 13.70
CA PRO A 14 5.66 12.74 13.79
C PRO A 14 4.32 12.56 13.10
N SER A 15 3.24 12.72 13.89
CA SER A 15 1.90 12.18 13.65
C SER A 15 1.50 12.06 12.17
N PRO A 16 1.31 10.84 11.64
CA PRO A 16 0.46 10.66 10.47
C PRO A 16 -0.97 11.13 10.82
N LEU A 17 -1.71 11.63 9.82
CA LEU A 17 -3.13 11.96 9.99
C LEU A 17 -3.90 10.68 10.30
N MET A 18 -4.47 10.60 11.50
CA MET A 18 -5.24 9.42 11.95
C MET A 18 -6.74 9.60 11.62
N PRO A 19 -7.44 8.52 11.21
CA PRO A 19 -6.97 7.14 11.05
C PRO A 19 -6.21 6.90 9.73
N VAL A 20 -5.30 5.93 9.74
CA VAL A 20 -4.50 5.51 8.58
C VAL A 20 -4.62 4.00 8.32
N ILE A 21 -4.60 3.60 7.06
CA ILE A 21 -4.49 2.19 6.65
C ILE A 21 -2.99 1.85 6.54
N LEU A 22 -2.55 0.86 7.30
CA LEU A 22 -1.14 0.42 7.36
C LEU A 22 -0.85 -0.67 6.33
N GLY A 23 0.42 -1.09 6.27
CA GLY A 23 0.92 -2.11 5.36
C GLY A 23 1.51 -1.49 4.10
N HIS A 24 2.80 -1.71 3.91
CA HIS A 24 3.54 -1.28 2.73
C HIS A 24 4.33 -2.43 2.06
N GLU A 25 4.15 -3.65 2.56
CA GLU A 25 4.76 -4.87 2.01
C GLU A 25 3.67 -5.76 1.43
N VAL A 26 3.19 -5.43 0.22
CA VAL A 26 2.02 -6.08 -0.37
C VAL A 26 2.33 -6.54 -1.80
N ALA A 27 1.85 -7.74 -2.15
CA ALA A 27 1.80 -8.24 -3.52
C ALA A 27 0.37 -8.68 -3.85
N GLY A 28 -0.02 -8.60 -5.11
CA GLY A 28 -1.38 -8.95 -5.52
C GLY A 28 -1.57 -9.01 -7.03
N GLU A 29 -2.84 -9.09 -7.40
CA GLU A 29 -3.29 -9.12 -8.79
C GLU A 29 -4.16 -7.89 -9.07
N VAL A 30 -3.97 -7.26 -10.23
CA VAL A 30 -4.76 -6.09 -10.63
C VAL A 30 -6.21 -6.52 -10.91
N TYR A 31 -7.15 -6.02 -10.11
CA TYR A 31 -8.58 -6.31 -10.29
C TYR A 31 -9.28 -5.36 -11.28
N ALA A 32 -8.89 -4.08 -11.29
CA ALA A 32 -9.45 -3.05 -12.17
C ALA A 32 -8.42 -1.93 -12.40
N VAL A 33 -8.56 -1.21 -13.52
CA VAL A 33 -7.70 -0.07 -13.87
C VAL A 33 -8.54 1.14 -14.27
N GLY A 34 -8.05 2.34 -13.99
CA GLY A 34 -8.68 3.60 -14.43
C GLY A 34 -8.43 3.87 -15.92
N SER A 35 -9.22 4.77 -16.51
CA SER A 35 -9.19 5.07 -17.96
C SER A 35 -7.87 5.63 -18.48
N GLY A 36 -7.01 6.17 -17.61
CA GLY A 36 -5.70 6.74 -17.97
C GLY A 36 -4.52 5.77 -17.86
N VAL A 37 -4.72 4.56 -17.33
CA VAL A 37 -3.64 3.58 -17.11
C VAL A 37 -3.26 2.94 -18.45
N LYS A 38 -1.96 2.86 -18.75
CA LYS A 38 -1.46 2.38 -20.06
C LYS A 38 -0.54 1.16 -19.97
N ASP A 39 -0.06 0.90 -18.77
CA ASP A 39 1.09 0.04 -18.45
C ASP A 39 0.74 -1.13 -17.53
N LEU A 40 -0.50 -1.18 -17.02
CA LEU A 40 -1.04 -2.29 -16.25
C LEU A 40 -2.34 -2.80 -16.87
N ARG A 41 -2.58 -4.10 -16.70
CA ARG A 41 -3.78 -4.81 -17.15
C ARG A 41 -4.39 -5.58 -15.99
N ILE A 42 -5.70 -5.80 -16.07
CA ILE A 42 -6.40 -6.70 -15.14
C ILE A 42 -5.77 -8.09 -15.25
N GLY A 43 -5.44 -8.68 -14.10
CA GLY A 43 -4.74 -9.97 -14.01
C GLY A 43 -3.22 -9.88 -13.83
N ASP A 44 -2.62 -8.69 -13.99
CA ASP A 44 -1.18 -8.54 -13.80
C ASP A 44 -0.80 -8.74 -12.32
N ARG A 45 0.31 -9.46 -12.09
CA ARG A 45 0.90 -9.61 -10.76
C ARG A 45 1.78 -8.40 -10.45
N VAL A 46 1.54 -7.77 -9.31
CA VAL A 46 2.21 -6.53 -8.91
C VAL A 46 2.69 -6.60 -7.46
N VAL A 47 3.68 -5.76 -7.14
CA VAL A 47 4.18 -5.52 -5.79
C VAL A 47 4.07 -4.03 -5.51
N LEU A 48 3.64 -3.67 -4.30
CA LEU A 48 3.66 -2.30 -3.81
C LEU A 48 5.10 -1.95 -3.45
N SER A 49 5.63 -0.89 -4.08
CA SER A 49 6.97 -0.36 -3.82
C SER A 49 6.95 0.83 -2.88
#